data_AF-A0A6A5V761-F1
#
_entry.id   AF-A0A6A5V761-F1
#
_cell.length_a   1.000
_cell.length_b   1.000
_cell.length_c   1.000
_cell.angle_alpha   90.00
_cell.angle_beta   90.00
_cell.angle_gamma   90.00
#
_symmetry.space_group_name_H-M   'P 1'
#
loop_
_entity.id
_entity.type
_entity.pdbx_description
1 polymer ?
#
loop_
_entity_poly.entity_id
_entity_poly.type
_entity_poly.pdbx_seq_one_letter_code
_entity_poly.pdbx_strand_id
1 'polypeptide(L)'
;LYPTQERELYKFIVKLTKRGLPPTRQIVQNMASKLATERVSDSWVTRFLDRHRDQLLYKWANAIDAQRLHADSSEKYIQYFKLVHSK
;
A
#
# COMPACT_ATOMS: atom_id res chain seq x y z
N LEU A 1 2.60 -17.54 12.78
CA LEU A 1 3.38 -16.29 12.94
C LEU A 1 3.42 -15.90 14.40
N TYR A 2 4.60 -15.60 14.92
CA TYR A 2 4.74 -15.05 16.27
C TYR A 2 4.37 -13.56 16.30
N PRO A 3 3.88 -13.02 17.45
CA PRO A 3 3.48 -11.62 17.57
C PRO A 3 4.58 -10.61 17.19
N THR A 4 5.85 -10.97 17.40
CA THR A 4 7.02 -10.16 17.00
C THR A 4 7.16 -10.05 15.49
N GLN A 5 7.08 -11.17 14.78
CA GLN A 5 7.14 -11.23 13.31
C GLN A 5 5.95 -10.50 12.67
N GLU A 6 4.76 -10.62 13.26
CA GLU A 6 3.57 -9.93 12.77
C GLU A 6 3.73 -8.40 12.86
N ARG A 7 4.33 -7.91 13.95
CA ARG A 7 4.64 -6.50 14.14
C ARG A 7 5.66 -5.98 13.13
N GLU A 8 6.68 -6.78 12.82
CA GLU A 8 7.67 -6.43 11.79
C GLU A 8 7.02 -6.36 10.40
N LEU A 9 6.19 -7.34 10.05
CA LEU A 9 5.42 -7.34 8.81
C LEU A 9 4.55 -6.08 8.70
N TYR A 10 3.84 -5.72 9.76
CA TYR A 10 3.06 -4.49 9.81
C TYR A 10 3.91 -3.23 9.55
N LYS A 11 5.06 -3.09 10.25
CA LYS A 11 5.98 -1.95 10.04
C LYS A 11 6.47 -1.86 8.60
N PHE A 12 6.78 -3.01 8.00
CA PHE A 12 7.22 -3.09 6.62
C PHE A 12 6.13 -2.65 5.63
N ILE A 13 4.89 -3.14 5.81
CA ILE A 13 3.73 -2.75 4.99
C ILE A 13 3.47 -1.24 5.08
N VAL A 14 3.55 -0.68 6.29
CA VAL A 14 3.39 0.77 6.50
C VAL A 14 4.47 1.56 5.76
N LYS A 15 5.72 1.10 5.80
CA LYS A 15 6.83 1.74 5.07
C LYS A 15 6.62 1.71 3.56
N LEU A 16 6.15 0.59 3.00
CA LEU A 16 5.84 0.50 1.57
C LEU A 16 4.68 1.41 1.17
N THR A 17 3.62 1.39 1.96
CA THR A 17 2.43 2.23 1.72
C THR A 17 2.81 3.72 1.70
N LYS A 18 3.65 4.17 2.65
CA LYS A 18 4.18 5.55 2.67
C LYS A 18 5.00 5.93 1.43
N ARG A 19 5.54 4.96 0.70
CA ARG A 19 6.27 5.17 -0.56
C ARG A 19 5.36 5.13 -1.79
N GLY A 20 4.02 5.08 -1.62
CA GLY A 20 3.07 4.95 -2.72
C GLY A 20 2.97 3.52 -3.28
N LEU A 21 3.43 2.52 -2.52
CA LEU A 21 3.37 1.10 -2.92
C LEU A 21 2.52 0.31 -1.93
N PRO A 22 1.18 0.48 -1.93
CA PRO A 22 0.31 -0.32 -1.08
C PRO A 22 0.44 -1.81 -1.47
N PRO A 23 0.78 -2.70 -0.53
CA PRO A 23 0.99 -4.11 -0.85
C PRO A 23 -0.34 -4.82 -1.12
N THR A 24 -0.37 -5.67 -2.14
CA THR A 24 -1.53 -6.53 -2.41
C THR A 24 -1.64 -7.65 -1.37
N ARG A 25 -2.82 -8.29 -1.28
CA ARG A 25 -3.03 -9.48 -0.43
C ARG A 25 -1.98 -10.57 -0.69
N GLN A 26 -1.62 -10.80 -1.97
CA GLN A 26 -0.59 -11.77 -2.35
C GLN A 26 0.79 -11.38 -1.82
N ILE A 27 1.15 -10.09 -1.84
CA ILE A 27 2.42 -9.60 -1.28
C ILE A 27 2.46 -9.83 0.23
N VAL A 28 1.36 -9.54 0.93
CA VAL A 28 1.24 -9.80 2.37
C VAL A 28 1.40 -11.30 2.68
N GLN A 29 0.74 -12.18 1.91
CA GLN A 29 0.87 -13.62 2.06
C GLN A 29 2.30 -14.10 1.83
N ASN A 30 2.95 -13.64 0.76
CA ASN A 30 4.31 -14.04 0.41
C ASN A 30 5.32 -13.61 1.48
N MET A 31 5.16 -12.41 2.05
CA MET A 31 6.04 -11.92 3.12
C MET A 31 5.80 -12.64 4.44
N ALA A 32 4.54 -12.82 4.82
CA ALA A 32 4.19 -13.62 5.99
C ALA A 32 4.71 -15.06 5.86
N SER A 33 4.64 -15.65 4.66
CA SER A 33 5.13 -17.01 4.43
C SER A 33 6.65 -17.09 4.57
N LYS A 34 7.36 -16.06 4.07
CA LYS A 34 8.82 -15.95 4.26
C LYS A 34 9.19 -15.83 5.74
N LEU A 35 8.46 -15.03 6.52
CA LEU A 35 8.71 -14.87 7.95
C LEU A 35 8.38 -16.13 8.77
N ALA A 36 7.33 -16.84 8.39
CA ALA A 36 6.89 -18.06 9.06
C ALA A 36 7.67 -19.31 8.60
N THR A 37 8.53 -19.19 7.58
CA THR A 37 9.22 -20.32 6.91
C THR A 37 8.27 -21.40 6.38
N GLU A 38 6.99 -21.07 6.23
CA GLU A 38 5.91 -21.95 5.81
C GLU A 38 4.86 -21.14 5.04
N ARG A 39 4.06 -21.80 4.20
CA ARG A 39 2.99 -21.11 3.47
C ARG A 39 1.86 -20.73 4.43
N VAL A 40 1.64 -19.44 4.64
CA VAL A 40 0.45 -18.97 5.36
C VAL A 40 -0.79 -19.06 4.47
N SER A 41 -1.93 -19.43 5.07
CA SER A 41 -3.21 -19.51 4.37
C SER A 41 -3.78 -18.14 4.04
N ASP A 42 -4.65 -18.08 3.02
CA ASP A 42 -5.39 -16.84 2.72
C ASP A 42 -6.29 -16.42 3.89
N SER A 43 -6.87 -17.37 4.63
CA SER A 43 -7.62 -17.11 5.86
C SER A 43 -6.77 -16.42 6.94
N TRP A 44 -5.48 -16.72 7.02
CA TRP A 44 -4.58 -15.98 7.91
C TRP A 44 -4.38 -14.53 7.45
N VAL A 45 -4.23 -14.31 6.14
CA VAL A 45 -4.11 -12.96 5.56
C VAL A 45 -5.37 -12.14 5.83
N THR A 46 -6.55 -12.71 5.65
CA THR A 46 -7.82 -12.05 6.00
C THR A 46 -7.84 -11.64 7.46
N ARG A 47 -7.54 -12.57 8.39
CA ARG A 47 -7.51 -12.25 9.83
C ARG A 47 -6.47 -11.19 10.18
N PHE A 48 -5.31 -11.18 9.54
CA PHE A 48 -4.28 -10.16 9.73
C PHE A 48 -4.78 -8.78 9.29
N LEU A 49 -5.39 -8.69 8.10
CA LEU A 49 -5.95 -7.44 7.59
C LEU A 49 -7.10 -6.93 8.46
N ASP A 50 -7.94 -7.82 8.99
CA ASP A 50 -9.03 -7.44 9.89
C ASP A 50 -8.50 -6.94 11.25
N ARG A 51 -7.46 -7.56 11.82
CA ARG A 51 -6.82 -7.07 13.06
C ARG A 51 -6.22 -5.68 12.93
N HIS A 52 -5.74 -5.34 11.73
CA HIS A 52 -5.08 -4.06 11.45
C HIS A 52 -5.91 -3.15 10.54
N ARG A 53 -7.22 -3.39 10.44
CA ARG A 53 -8.14 -2.72 9.51
C ARG A 53 -7.99 -1.20 9.58
N ASP A 54 -8.19 -0.61 10.74
CA ASP A 54 -8.18 0.86 10.92
C ASP A 54 -6.81 1.47 10.61
N GLN A 55 -5.73 0.71 10.86
CA GLN A 55 -4.35 1.19 10.76
C GLN A 55 -3.81 1.07 9.34
N LEU A 56 -4.23 0.06 8.59
CA LEU A 56 -3.78 -0.21 7.23
C LEU A 56 -4.69 0.43 6.18
N LEU A 57 -6.02 0.37 6.32
CA LEU A 57 -6.95 0.97 5.36
C LEU A 57 -6.78 2.50 5.28
N TYR A 58 -6.69 3.17 6.42
CA TYR A 58 -6.45 4.62 6.44
C TYR A 58 -5.16 4.99 5.71
N LYS A 59 -4.11 4.17 5.83
CA LYS A 59 -2.82 4.43 5.15
C LYS A 59 -2.87 4.09 3.66
N TRP A 60 -3.61 3.06 3.28
CA TRP A 60 -3.78 2.67 1.88
C TRP A 60 -4.58 3.70 1.09
N ALA A 61 -5.65 4.24 1.67
CA ALA A 61 -6.42 5.34 1.10
C ALA A 61 -5.53 6.56 0.87
N ASN A 62 -4.77 6.99 1.88
CA ASN A 62 -3.83 8.11 1.77
C ASN A 62 -2.78 7.92 0.66
N ALA A 63 -2.28 6.69 0.45
CA ALA A 63 -1.30 6.43 -0.61
C ALA A 63 -1.92 6.54 -2.01
N ILE A 64 -3.12 5.99 -2.19
CA ILE A 64 -3.88 6.10 -3.45
C ILE A 64 -4.25 7.56 -3.72
N ASP A 65 -4.71 8.28 -2.70
CA ASP A 65 -5.08 9.69 -2.83
C ASP A 65 -3.86 10.59 -3.05
N ALA A 66 -2.70 10.27 -2.47
CA ALA A 66 -1.44 10.96 -2.77
C ALA A 66 -0.98 10.72 -4.22
N GLN A 67 -1.15 9.50 -4.74
CA GLN A 67 -0.86 9.21 -6.15
C GLN A 67 -1.83 9.95 -7.09
N ARG A 68 -3.12 10.02 -6.73
CA ARG A 68 -4.11 10.82 -7.46
C ARG A 68 -3.75 12.29 -7.46
N LEU A 69 -3.40 12.87 -6.30
CA LEU A 69 -2.97 14.26 -6.18
C LEU A 69 -1.73 14.56 -7.07
N HIS A 70 -0.78 13.63 -7.16
CA HIS A 70 0.38 13.78 -8.03
C HIS A 70 0.07 13.62 -9.53
N ALA A 71 -0.94 12.80 -9.86
CA ALA A 71 -1.45 12.65 -11.22
C ALA A 71 -2.22 13.92 -11.64
N ASP A 72 -3.07 14.44 -10.77
CA ASP A 72 -3.89 15.66 -10.94
C ASP A 72 -3.07 16.93 -10.65
N SER A 73 -1.84 16.97 -11.14
CA SER A 73 -0.96 18.12 -11.01
C SER A 73 -1.48 19.29 -11.85
N SER A 74 -1.84 20.38 -11.20
CA SER A 74 -2.24 21.65 -11.85
C SER A 74 -1.20 22.12 -12.87
N GLU A 75 0.10 22.03 -12.53
CA GLU A 75 1.21 22.32 -13.45
C GLU A 75 1.11 21.53 -14.78
N LYS A 76 0.83 20.22 -14.72
CA LYS A 76 0.71 19.38 -15.92
C LYS A 76 -0.48 19.80 -16.78
N TYR A 77 -1.61 20.14 -16.16
CA TYR A 77 -2.77 20.66 -16.89
C TYR A 77 -2.46 22.00 -17.55
N ILE A 78 -1.83 22.92 -16.84
CA ILE A 78 -1.43 24.23 -17.39
C ILE A 78 -0.47 24.05 -18.58
N GLN A 79 0.51 23.16 -18.49
CA GLN A 79 1.42 22.88 -19.61
C GLN A 79 0.70 22.26 -20.83
N TYR A 80 -0.22 21.32 -20.60
CA TYR A 80 -1.03 20.74 -21.68
C TYR A 80 -1.87 21.81 -22.40
N PHE A 81 -2.60 22.65 -21.65
CA PHE A 81 -3.41 23.70 -22.26
C PHE A 81 -2.57 24.75 -22.97
N LYS A 82 -1.39 25.10 -22.44
CA LYS A 82 -0.43 25.98 -23.14
C LYS A 82 0.03 25.39 -24.47
N LEU A 83 0.36 24.09 -24.52
CA LEU A 83 0.77 23.40 -25.74
C LEU A 83 -0.35 23.34 -26.78
N VAL A 84 -1.59 23.08 -26.35
CA VAL A 84 -2.77 23.02 -27.22
C VAL A 84 -3.14 24.40 -27.76
N HIS A 85 -3.01 25.46 -26.96
CA HIS A 85 -3.31 26.84 -27.38
C HIS A 85 -2.16 27.52 -28.15
N SER A 86 -0.95 26.95 -28.14
CA SER A 86 0.19 27.43 -28.94
C SER A 86 0.23 26.83 -30.35
N LYS A 87 -0.78 26.05 -30.74
CA LYS A 87 -1.01 25.58 -32.12
C LYS A 87 -2.18 26.35 -32.71
#